data_AF-A0A959H1G7-F1
#
_entry.id   AF-A0A959H1G7-F1
#
_cell.length_a   1.000
_cell.length_b   1.000
_cell.length_c   1.000
_cell.angle_alpha   90.00
_cell.angle_beta   90.00
_cell.angle_gamma   90.00
#
_symmetry.space_group_name_H-M   'P 1'
#
loop_
_entity.id
_entity.type
_entity.pdbx_description
1 polymer ?
#
loop_
_entity_poly.entity_id
_entity_poly.type
_entity_poly.pdbx_seq_one_letter_code
_entity_poly.pdbx_strand_id
1 'polypeptide(L)'
;MSKKRFTEGLESLFGEAAEDTLQENSPLLSRTEKREALKKKDEESGKRSSAKDFSSDLQAFLENAFEESVEEQLEQRKQKRIPISGSAQVKKRHRKPLSGLDALIRSTVEPGNIHLEQKAARRITLTFDPEKLERLKAIARQERTYLRDIIDEIVAEFLDEYEAKKGQGED
;
A
#
# COMPACT_ATOMS: atom_id res chain seq x y z
N MET A 1 10.70 36.98 -7.60
CA MET A 1 10.42 35.60 -7.12
C MET A 1 9.16 35.63 -6.28
N SER A 2 8.00 35.29 -6.87
CA SER A 2 6.74 35.26 -6.13
C SER A 2 6.64 33.94 -5.35
N LYS A 3 6.58 34.04 -4.03
CA LYS A 3 6.34 32.90 -3.15
C LYS A 3 4.83 32.65 -3.12
N LYS A 4 4.31 31.95 -4.13
CA LYS A 4 2.89 31.56 -4.16
C LYS A 4 2.59 30.70 -2.92
N ARG A 5 1.59 31.10 -2.14
CA ARG A 5 1.16 30.38 -0.94
C ARG A 5 0.14 29.33 -1.37
N PHE A 6 0.49 28.07 -1.17
CA PHE A 6 -0.32 26.89 -1.51
C PHE A 6 -1.66 26.78 -0.76
N THR A 7 -1.93 27.72 0.15
CA THR A 7 -3.11 27.70 1.02
C THR A 7 -4.34 28.30 0.34
N GLU A 8 -4.16 29.14 -0.67
CA GLU A 8 -5.25 29.84 -1.34
C GLU A 8 -5.92 28.91 -2.37
N GLY A 9 -7.03 28.28 -1.97
CA GLY A 9 -7.82 27.38 -2.83
C GLY A 9 -8.08 25.97 -2.31
N LEU A 10 -7.46 25.56 -1.19
CA LEU A 10 -7.81 24.30 -0.50
C LEU A 10 -8.96 24.45 0.50
N GLU A 11 -9.26 25.69 0.86
CA GLU A 11 -10.28 26.10 1.85
C GLU A 11 -11.70 25.65 1.44
N SER A 12 -11.98 25.60 0.14
CA SER A 12 -13.27 25.15 -0.40
C SER A 12 -13.45 23.63 -0.37
N LEU A 13 -12.39 22.86 -0.15
CA LEU A 13 -12.41 21.38 -0.10
C LEU A 13 -12.59 20.86 1.33
N PHE A 14 -12.16 21.65 2.31
CA PHE A 14 -12.34 21.40 3.75
C PHE A 14 -13.45 22.29 4.34
N GLY A 15 -14.38 22.73 3.50
CA GLY A 15 -15.54 23.51 3.94
C GLY A 15 -16.23 22.84 5.12
N GLU A 16 -16.30 23.61 6.20
CA GLU A 16 -17.18 23.44 7.35
C GLU A 16 -17.00 22.11 8.12
N ALA A 17 -16.09 22.13 9.09
CA ALA A 17 -16.15 21.26 10.26
C ALA A 17 -17.41 21.62 11.07
N ALA A 18 -18.59 21.31 10.53
CA ALA A 18 -19.82 21.22 11.28
C ALA A 18 -19.84 19.84 11.91
N GLU A 19 -19.72 19.85 13.23
CA GLU A 19 -20.27 18.80 14.07
C GLU A 19 -21.70 18.45 13.63
N ASP A 20 -22.04 17.19 13.86
CA ASP A 20 -23.39 16.63 13.81
C ASP A 20 -24.01 16.23 12.46
N THR A 21 -24.31 14.93 12.42
CA THR A 21 -25.21 14.20 11.53
C THR A 21 -24.69 13.85 10.13
N LEU A 22 -24.47 12.55 9.95
CA LEU A 22 -24.40 11.87 8.66
C LEU A 22 -25.66 12.20 7.84
N GLN A 23 -25.55 13.21 6.96
CA GLN A 23 -26.59 13.50 5.99
C GLN A 23 -26.58 12.42 4.90
N GLU A 24 -27.65 11.62 4.85
CA GLU A 24 -27.94 10.58 3.85
C GLU A 24 -28.09 11.10 2.40
N ASN A 25 -27.65 12.33 2.10
CA ASN A 25 -27.75 12.94 0.77
C ASN A 25 -26.37 13.20 0.15
N SER A 26 -25.48 12.20 0.25
CA SER A 26 -24.25 12.18 -0.54
C SER A 26 -24.57 11.97 -2.03
N PRO A 27 -23.94 12.72 -2.95
CA PRO A 27 -24.12 12.53 -4.40
C PRO A 27 -23.62 11.17 -4.92
N LEU A 28 -23.04 10.33 -4.05
CA LEU A 28 -22.64 8.96 -4.35
C LEU A 28 -23.82 7.95 -4.38
N LEU A 29 -25.03 8.35 -3.98
CA LEU A 29 -26.20 7.47 -3.86
C LEU A 29 -27.40 7.82 -4.77
N SER A 30 -27.23 8.69 -5.79
CA SER A 30 -28.28 8.90 -6.80
C SER A 30 -28.28 7.79 -7.84
N ARG A 31 -29.08 6.77 -7.53
CA ARG A 31 -29.68 5.75 -8.41
C ARG A 31 -29.95 6.29 -9.81
N THR A 32 -29.54 5.50 -10.80
CA THR A 32 -29.73 5.69 -12.25
C THR A 32 -31.16 6.07 -12.61
N GLU A 33 -31.40 7.32 -12.96
CA GLU A 33 -32.54 7.70 -13.79
C GLU A 33 -32.11 8.63 -14.92
N LYS A 34 -32.29 8.11 -16.14
CA LYS A 34 -32.21 8.80 -17.42
C LYS A 34 -32.87 10.18 -17.33
N ARG A 35 -32.12 11.24 -17.61
CA ARG A 35 -32.68 12.51 -18.06
C ARG A 35 -31.96 12.96 -19.33
N GLU A 36 -32.72 12.94 -20.41
CA GLU A 36 -32.37 13.54 -21.68
C GLU A 36 -32.24 15.05 -21.53
N ALA A 37 -31.19 15.64 -22.09
CA ALA A 37 -31.09 17.09 -22.24
C ALA A 37 -30.57 17.45 -23.63
N LEU A 38 -31.35 18.27 -24.29
CA LEU A 38 -31.22 18.77 -25.66
C LEU A 38 -30.07 19.79 -25.81
N LYS A 39 -29.32 19.60 -26.91
CA LYS A 39 -28.59 20.54 -27.79
C LYS A 39 -28.30 21.97 -27.29
N LYS A 40 -27.05 22.41 -27.56
CA LYS A 40 -26.74 23.57 -28.43
C LYS A 40 -25.31 23.49 -28.98
N LYS A 41 -25.19 23.77 -30.28
CA LYS A 41 -23.95 23.98 -31.03
C LYS A 41 -23.47 25.40 -30.76
N ASP A 42 -22.15 25.59 -30.67
CA ASP A 42 -21.47 26.79 -31.15
C ASP A 42 -20.07 26.38 -31.64
N GLU A 43 -19.70 26.89 -32.81
CA GLU A 43 -18.46 26.61 -33.51
C GLU A 43 -17.35 27.61 -33.16
N GLU A 44 -16.12 27.09 -33.26
CA GLU A 44 -14.84 27.76 -33.52
C GLU A 44 -14.27 28.79 -32.51
N SER A 45 -13.29 28.31 -31.72
CA SER A 45 -11.97 28.99 -31.66
C SER A 45 -10.87 27.99 -31.30
N GLY A 46 -9.87 27.87 -32.18
CA GLY A 46 -8.73 26.98 -31.98
C GLY A 46 -7.77 27.48 -30.91
N LYS A 47 -7.50 26.63 -29.91
CA LYS A 47 -6.18 26.34 -29.31
C LYS A 47 -6.33 25.28 -28.21
N ARG A 48 -6.04 24.02 -28.59
CA ARG A 48 -5.70 22.85 -27.76
C ARG A 48 -6.48 22.72 -26.45
N SER A 49 -7.70 22.22 -26.57
CA SER A 49 -8.44 21.62 -25.46
C SER A 49 -7.81 20.27 -25.09
N SER A 50 -6.65 20.27 -24.40
CA SER A 50 -6.19 19.09 -23.64
C SER A 50 -6.94 18.99 -22.31
N ALA A 51 -8.25 19.20 -22.36
CA ALA A 51 -9.14 19.17 -21.22
C ALA A 51 -10.30 18.30 -21.66
N LYS A 52 -10.34 17.08 -21.12
CA LYS A 52 -11.25 15.96 -21.40
C LYS A 52 -10.70 15.04 -22.47
N ASP A 53 -9.78 14.18 -22.06
CA ASP A 53 -9.98 12.73 -22.10
C ASP A 53 -8.79 12.11 -21.37
N PHE A 54 -8.75 12.28 -20.05
CA PHE A 54 -7.73 11.67 -19.20
C PHE A 54 -7.65 10.15 -19.44
N SER A 55 -8.78 9.52 -19.78
CA SER A 55 -8.84 8.11 -20.17
C SER A 55 -8.13 7.82 -21.49
N SER A 56 -8.17 8.72 -22.48
CA SER A 56 -7.47 8.49 -23.76
C SER A 56 -5.97 8.73 -23.62
N ASP A 57 -5.55 9.72 -22.82
CA ASP A 57 -4.14 9.95 -22.49
C ASP A 57 -3.57 8.81 -21.64
N LEU A 58 -4.35 8.28 -20.70
CA LEU A 58 -3.97 7.09 -19.92
C LEU A 58 -3.91 5.83 -20.79
N GLN A 59 -4.83 5.68 -21.75
CA GLN A 59 -4.79 4.57 -22.68
C GLN A 59 -3.57 4.65 -23.62
N ALA A 60 -3.26 5.83 -24.15
CA ALA A 60 -2.06 6.06 -24.95
C ALA A 60 -0.77 5.84 -24.14
N PHE A 61 -0.74 6.26 -22.87
CA PHE A 61 0.38 6.01 -21.96
C PHE A 61 0.57 4.51 -21.68
N LEU A 62 -0.51 3.79 -21.40
CA LEU A 62 -0.45 2.34 -21.14
C LEU A 62 -0.05 1.56 -22.40
N GLU A 63 -0.58 1.92 -23.57
CA GLU A 63 -0.22 1.30 -24.85
C GLU A 63 1.28 1.45 -25.13
N ASN A 64 1.83 2.65 -24.99
CA ASN A 64 3.27 2.90 -25.13
C ASN A 64 4.11 2.10 -24.10
N ALA A 65 3.67 2.01 -22.85
CA ALA A 65 4.39 1.28 -21.81
C ALA A 65 4.40 -0.25 -22.07
N PHE A 66 3.30 -0.80 -22.59
CA PHE A 66 3.24 -2.20 -22.99
C PHE A 66 4.09 -2.46 -24.24
N GLU A 67 4.05 -1.58 -25.24
CA GLU A 67 4.89 -1.71 -26.44
C GLU A 67 6.38 -1.67 -26.10
N GLU A 68 6.82 -0.74 -25.24
CA GLU A 68 8.22 -0.66 -24.79
C GLU A 68 8.64 -1.91 -24.01
N SER A 69 7.79 -2.42 -23.11
CA SER A 69 8.08 -3.64 -22.34
C SER A 69 8.10 -4.90 -23.21
N VAL A 70 7.26 -4.98 -24.25
CA VAL A 70 7.20 -6.12 -25.17
C VAL A 70 8.37 -6.09 -26.14
N GLU A 71 8.71 -4.92 -26.70
CA GLU A 71 9.87 -4.75 -27.57
C GLU A 71 11.17 -5.06 -26.80
N GLU A 72 11.32 -4.58 -25.57
CA GLU A 72 12.49 -4.89 -24.74
C GLU A 72 12.60 -6.40 -24.44
N GLN A 73 11.48 -7.10 -24.18
CA GLN A 73 11.50 -8.56 -24.03
C GLN A 73 11.85 -9.28 -25.34
N LEU A 74 11.38 -8.77 -26.49
CA LEU A 74 11.71 -9.32 -27.79
C LEU A 74 13.19 -9.15 -28.11
N GLU A 75 13.76 -7.98 -27.82
CA GLU A 75 15.18 -7.69 -27.98
C GLU A 75 16.05 -8.53 -27.05
N GLN A 76 15.66 -8.72 -25.78
CA GLN A 76 16.37 -9.60 -24.84
C GLN A 76 16.33 -11.07 -25.29
N ARG A 77 15.27 -11.51 -25.97
CA ARG A 77 15.19 -12.85 -26.56
C ARG A 77 16.03 -12.97 -27.84
N LYS A 78 16.12 -11.91 -28.66
CA LYS A 78 17.00 -11.84 -29.83
C LYS A 78 18.49 -11.84 -29.44
N GLN A 79 18.87 -11.14 -28.38
CA GLN A 79 20.26 -11.07 -27.88
C GLN A 79 20.76 -12.38 -27.23
N LYS A 80 19.86 -13.27 -26.76
CA LYS A 80 20.21 -14.57 -26.17
C LYS A 80 20.53 -15.67 -27.20
N ARG A 81 20.60 -15.35 -28.50
CA ARG A 81 20.92 -16.31 -29.58
C ARG A 81 22.37 -16.25 -30.07
N ILE A 82 23.32 -15.81 -29.25
CA ILE A 82 24.75 -15.99 -29.50
C ILE A 82 25.25 -17.08 -28.56
N PRO A 83 25.58 -18.30 -29.04
CA PRO A 83 26.22 -19.29 -28.20
C PRO A 83 27.74 -19.20 -28.36
N ILE A 84 28.43 -19.47 -27.23
CA ILE A 84 29.74 -20.13 -27.08
C ILE A 84 30.77 -19.32 -26.25
N SER A 85 31.06 -19.94 -25.10
CA SER A 85 32.36 -20.06 -24.41
C SER A 85 33.03 -18.82 -23.82
N GLY A 86 33.29 -18.91 -22.51
CA GLY A 86 34.29 -18.09 -21.85
C GLY A 86 33.81 -17.57 -20.52
N SER A 87 34.34 -18.12 -19.44
CA SER A 87 34.28 -17.61 -18.08
C SER A 87 34.68 -16.13 -18.01
N ALA A 88 33.72 -15.22 -18.10
CA ALA A 88 33.94 -13.80 -17.86
C ALA A 88 33.33 -13.45 -16.51
N GLN A 89 34.20 -13.24 -15.52
CA GLN A 89 33.81 -12.58 -14.27
C GLN A 89 33.13 -11.26 -14.63
N VAL A 90 31.84 -11.15 -14.31
CA VAL A 90 31.05 -9.94 -14.49
C VAL A 90 31.67 -8.87 -13.59
N LYS A 91 32.50 -8.00 -14.17
CA LYS A 91 33.03 -6.82 -13.48
C LYS A 91 31.82 -6.03 -12.98
N LYS A 92 31.62 -6.02 -11.66
CA LYS A 92 30.56 -5.23 -11.02
C LYS A 92 30.78 -3.77 -11.43
N ARG A 93 29.95 -3.26 -12.34
CA ARG A 93 29.95 -1.86 -12.73
C ARG A 93 29.77 -1.05 -11.44
N HIS A 94 30.72 -0.16 -11.14
CA HIS A 94 30.64 0.71 -9.98
C HIS A 94 29.36 1.53 -10.10
N ARG A 95 28.33 1.18 -9.33
CA ARG A 95 27.10 1.96 -9.32
C ARG A 95 27.42 3.29 -8.64
N LYS A 96 26.93 4.38 -9.23
CA LYS A 96 27.04 5.71 -8.62
C LYS A 96 26.34 5.66 -7.26
N PRO A 97 26.87 6.32 -6.21
CA PRO A 97 26.18 6.36 -4.93
C PRO A 97 24.79 6.99 -5.13
N LEU A 98 23.76 6.31 -4.63
CA LEU A 98 22.38 6.77 -4.73
C LEU A 98 22.22 7.99 -3.81
N SER A 99 22.21 9.19 -4.37
CA SER A 99 21.99 10.43 -3.62
C SER A 99 20.92 11.29 -4.29
N GLY A 100 20.03 11.87 -3.49
CA GLY A 100 19.02 12.83 -3.94
C GLY A 100 17.61 12.24 -4.07
N LEU A 101 16.76 12.96 -4.79
CA LEU A 101 15.34 12.67 -4.94
C LEU A 101 15.10 11.29 -5.59
N ASP A 102 15.99 10.88 -6.49
CA ASP A 102 15.93 9.57 -7.17
C ASP A 102 16.13 8.39 -6.19
N ALA A 103 16.92 8.57 -5.12
CA ALA A 103 17.04 7.59 -4.05
C ALA A 103 15.74 7.48 -3.23
N LEU A 104 15.10 8.62 -2.98
CA LEU A 104 13.80 8.67 -2.30
C LEU A 104 12.71 8.04 -3.16
N ILE A 105 12.59 8.43 -4.44
CA ILE A 105 11.63 7.85 -5.39
C ILE A 105 11.80 6.33 -5.44
N ARG A 106 13.03 5.83 -5.67
CA ARG A 106 13.26 4.39 -5.76
C ARG A 106 12.92 3.65 -4.46
N SER A 107 13.21 4.24 -3.31
CA SER A 107 12.81 3.67 -2.01
C SER A 107 11.29 3.62 -1.82
N THR A 108 10.55 4.55 -2.44
CA THR A 108 9.09 4.59 -2.38
C THR A 108 8.40 3.75 -3.47
N VAL A 109 9.07 3.51 -4.60
CA VAL A 109 8.55 2.75 -5.75
C VAL A 109 8.87 1.26 -5.63
N GLU A 110 10.02 0.90 -5.04
CA GLU A 110 10.39 -0.48 -4.71
C GLU A 110 10.21 -0.69 -3.18
N PRO A 111 9.03 -1.09 -2.66
CA PRO A 111 8.81 -1.31 -1.22
C PRO A 111 9.58 -2.50 -0.62
N GLY A 112 10.61 -3.01 -1.31
CA GLY A 112 11.25 -4.29 -1.05
C GLY A 112 12.14 -4.37 0.19
N ASN A 113 12.50 -3.25 0.84
CA ASN A 113 13.45 -3.27 1.96
C ASN A 113 13.03 -2.43 3.17
N ILE A 114 11.73 -2.25 3.39
CA ILE A 114 11.26 -1.88 4.74
C ILE A 114 11.32 -3.19 5.54
N HIS A 115 12.50 -3.47 6.11
CA HIS A 115 12.66 -4.56 7.07
C HIS A 115 12.01 -4.15 8.40
N LEU A 116 10.68 -4.06 8.38
CA LEU A 116 9.90 -4.29 9.57
C LEU A 116 10.19 -5.74 9.92
N GLU A 117 10.97 -5.96 10.97
CA GLU A 117 11.14 -7.24 11.65
C GLU A 117 9.74 -7.71 12.11
N GLN A 118 8.96 -8.21 11.16
CA GLN A 118 7.73 -8.92 11.43
C GLN A 118 8.18 -10.20 12.10
N LYS A 119 8.23 -10.20 13.44
CA LYS A 119 8.38 -11.41 14.25
C LYS A 119 7.53 -12.48 13.58
N ALA A 120 8.18 -13.52 13.07
CA ALA A 120 7.52 -14.52 12.23
C ALA A 120 6.46 -15.26 13.06
N ALA A 121 5.25 -14.72 13.08
CA ALA A 121 4.16 -15.21 13.89
C ALA A 121 3.65 -16.49 13.23
N ARG A 122 3.79 -17.62 13.93
CA ARG A 122 3.22 -18.90 13.51
C ARG A 122 1.80 -18.99 14.04
N ARG A 123 0.86 -19.35 13.16
CA ARG A 123 -0.54 -19.57 13.55
C ARG A 123 -0.66 -20.93 14.23
N ILE A 124 -1.24 -20.95 15.43
CA ILE A 124 -1.53 -22.16 16.19
C ILE A 124 -3.05 -22.23 16.41
N THR A 125 -3.63 -23.43 16.29
CA THR A 125 -5.03 -23.68 16.64
C THR A 125 -5.05 -24.35 18.01
N LEU A 126 -5.71 -23.72 18.98
CA LEU A 126 -5.83 -24.21 20.35
C LEU A 126 -7.30 -24.54 20.64
N THR A 127 -7.53 -25.59 21.42
CA THR A 127 -8.84 -25.97 21.93
C THR A 127 -8.94 -25.56 23.40
N PHE A 128 -9.96 -24.78 23.74
CA PHE A 128 -10.22 -24.31 25.10
C PHE A 128 -11.58 -24.78 25.58
N ASP A 129 -11.72 -24.92 26.90
CA ASP A 129 -13.02 -25.11 27.53
C ASP A 129 -13.89 -23.86 27.28
N PRO A 130 -15.19 -24.01 26.98
CA PRO A 130 -16.06 -22.89 26.61
C PRO A 130 -16.15 -21.85 27.73
N GLU A 131 -16.23 -22.28 28.99
CA GLU A 131 -16.32 -21.39 30.15
C GLU A 131 -15.06 -20.54 30.32
N LYS A 132 -13.87 -21.12 30.10
CA LYS A 132 -12.59 -20.42 30.21
C LYS A 132 -12.44 -19.40 29.08
N LEU A 133 -12.90 -19.74 27.88
CA LEU A 133 -12.88 -18.84 26.73
C LEU A 133 -13.78 -17.62 26.93
N GLU A 134 -14.96 -17.79 27.53
CA GLU A 134 -15.85 -16.67 27.85
C GLU A 134 -15.24 -15.72 28.87
N ARG A 135 -14.60 -16.26 29.92
CA ARG A 135 -13.87 -15.45 30.90
C ARG A 135 -12.71 -14.68 30.25
N LEU A 136 -11.92 -15.34 29.40
CA LEU A 136 -10.82 -14.69 28.68
C LEU A 136 -11.31 -13.56 27.76
N LYS A 137 -12.45 -13.77 27.08
CA LYS A 137 -13.09 -12.73 26.26
C LYS A 137 -13.60 -11.56 27.10
N ALA A 138 -14.11 -11.81 28.30
CA ALA A 138 -14.56 -10.75 29.19
C ALA A 138 -13.39 -9.87 29.65
N ILE A 139 -12.26 -10.50 30.03
CA ILE A 139 -11.02 -9.81 30.40
C ILE A 139 -10.50 -8.98 29.23
N ALA A 140 -10.43 -9.56 28.03
CA ALA A 140 -9.99 -8.84 26.82
C ALA A 140 -10.81 -7.60 26.50
N ARG A 141 -12.14 -7.66 26.72
CA ARG A 141 -13.02 -6.49 26.53
C ARG A 141 -12.79 -5.41 27.58
N GLN A 142 -12.50 -5.80 28.82
CA GLN A 142 -12.21 -4.86 29.90
C GLN A 142 -10.88 -4.14 29.67
N GLU A 143 -9.85 -4.90 29.25
CA GLU A 143 -8.49 -4.39 29.04
C GLU A 143 -8.30 -3.72 27.67
N ARG A 144 -9.27 -3.86 26.75
CA ARG A 144 -9.21 -3.36 25.36
C ARG A 144 -8.02 -3.89 24.57
N THR A 145 -7.60 -5.11 24.89
CA THR A 145 -6.50 -5.85 24.25
C THR A 145 -7.04 -6.99 23.40
N TYR A 146 -6.22 -7.53 22.51
CA TYR A 146 -6.61 -8.71 21.74
C TYR A 146 -6.42 -9.98 22.57
N LEU A 147 -7.26 -10.99 22.30
CA LEU A 147 -7.14 -12.31 22.94
C LEU A 147 -5.74 -12.93 22.77
N ARG A 148 -5.09 -12.64 21.64
CA ARG A 148 -3.73 -13.08 21.35
C ARG A 148 -2.74 -12.52 22.37
N ASP A 149 -2.82 -11.23 22.67
CA ASP A 149 -1.82 -10.55 23.50
C ASP A 149 -1.90 -11.07 24.94
N ILE A 150 -3.11 -11.30 25.45
CA ILE A 150 -3.35 -11.91 26.77
C ILE A 150 -2.80 -13.34 26.83
N ILE A 151 -2.98 -14.12 25.76
CA ILE A 151 -2.42 -15.48 25.70
C ILE A 151 -0.89 -15.41 25.67
N ASP A 152 -0.31 -14.48 24.93
CA ASP A 152 1.14 -14.28 24.85
C ASP A 152 1.70 -13.91 26.24
N GLU A 153 1.01 -13.06 27.02
CA GLU A 153 1.38 -12.71 28.41
C GLU A 153 1.29 -13.91 29.37
N ILE A 154 0.17 -14.64 29.37
CA ILE A 154 -0.02 -15.83 30.23
C ILE A 154 1.05 -16.89 29.92
N VAL A 155 1.38 -17.08 28.65
CA VAL A 155 2.42 -18.04 28.24
C VAL A 155 3.79 -17.56 28.69
N ALA A 156 4.10 -16.26 28.60
CA ALA A 156 5.35 -15.71 29.09
C ALA A 156 5.51 -15.93 30.61
N GLU A 157 4.49 -15.57 31.40
CA GLU A 157 4.49 -15.79 32.85
C GLU A 157 4.63 -17.28 33.22
N PHE A 158 3.93 -18.16 32.50
CA PHE A 158 4.04 -19.60 32.73
C PHE A 158 5.44 -20.13 32.43
N LEU A 159 6.10 -19.64 31.37
CA LEU A 159 7.47 -20.03 31.04
C LEU A 159 8.45 -19.54 32.10
N ASP A 160 8.33 -18.29 32.53
CA ASP A 160 9.16 -17.71 33.59
C ASP A 160 9.04 -18.51 34.90
N GLU A 161 7.80 -18.84 35.31
CA GLU A 161 7.56 -19.68 36.48
C GLU A 161 8.09 -21.12 36.32
N TYR A 162 7.96 -21.68 35.13
CA TYR A 162 8.41 -23.03 34.83
C TYR A 162 9.94 -23.13 34.85
N GLU A 163 10.64 -22.16 34.27
CA GLU A 163 12.10 -22.06 34.32
C GLU A 163 12.59 -21.86 35.75
N ALA A 164 11.92 -21.01 36.54
CA ALA A 164 12.24 -20.80 37.95
C ALA A 164 12.08 -22.08 38.79
N LYS A 165 11.06 -22.90 38.53
CA LYS A 165 10.82 -24.16 39.25
C LYS A 165 11.72 -25.30 38.77
N LYS A 166 11.98 -25.40 37.47
CA LYS A 166 12.78 -26.49 36.89
C LYS A 166 14.28 -26.25 37.04
N GLY A 167 14.72 -25.00 37.01
CA GLY A 167 16.11 -24.61 37.30
C GLY A 167 16.54 -24.87 38.75
N GLN A 168 15.62 -25.21 39.65
CA GLN A 168 15.92 -25.64 41.03
C GLN A 168 16.02 -27.17 41.20
N GLY A 169 15.83 -27.95 40.13
CA GLY A 169 15.84 -29.41 40.17
C GLY A 169 17.01 -30.09 39.45
N GLU A 170 17.92 -29.32 38.86
CA GLU A 170 19.18 -29.80 38.28
C GLU A 170 20.36 -29.20 39.07
N ASP A 171 20.52 -29.64 40.32
CA ASP A 171 21.78 -29.60 41.10
C ASP A 171 21.84 -30.81 42.05
#